data_AF-A0A261A596-F1
#
_entry.id   AF-A0A261A596-F1
#
_cell.length_a   1.000
_cell.length_b   1.000
_cell.length_c   1.000
_cell.angle_alpha   90.00
_cell.angle_beta   90.00
_cell.angle_gamma   90.00
#
_symmetry.space_group_name_H-M   'P 1'
#
loop_
_entity.id
_entity.type
_entity.pdbx_description
1 polymer ?
#
loop_
_entity_poly.entity_id
_entity_poly.type
_entity_poly.pdbx_seq_one_letter_code
_entity_poly.pdbx_strand_id
1 'polypeptide(L)'
;MTDVTESNNREASERVFKRLYNKNHPFDLTRTMMQMIGNDETNPLKIGMKADPLETKRTFSKWKDLFGSIITQLWLIECFAIGMNEPIDTYELEKIEEENSVLEHWIENWKQDYLDHAHFWPDKIRQFVGQIQDENVEKSNQENVELIKAGLEKILTDDLFYVMVFNEKLVHSVVANPNEQHINSSNRGGCNVLVHRSKRGREASHEEMRQFRADIEGYAREMESWSKNSHFVSWEQVRTWAMRMRNCAFMVVMQHDYYVAVESTGRDIHEMGAGWWLMGNYNMGNMFQSYDVPFLMLAGFE
;
A
#
# COMPACT_ATOMS: atom_id res chain seq x y z
N MET A 1 -62.08 19.94 6.65
CA MET A 1 -61.87 20.04 5.19
C MET A 1 -60.43 19.73 4.76
N THR A 2 -59.45 19.75 5.67
CA THR A 2 -58.05 19.34 5.43
C THR A 2 -57.86 17.81 5.26
N ASP A 3 -58.68 17.01 5.95
CA ASP A 3 -58.57 15.55 6.04
C ASP A 3 -58.77 14.79 4.70
N VAL A 4 -59.71 15.25 3.87
CA VAL A 4 -60.03 14.59 2.58
C VAL A 4 -58.96 14.85 1.52
N THR A 5 -58.32 16.02 1.55
CA THR A 5 -57.20 16.36 0.67
C THR A 5 -55.91 15.62 1.04
N GLU A 6 -55.65 15.41 2.34
CA GLU A 6 -54.51 14.62 2.80
C GLU A 6 -54.70 13.12 2.54
N SER A 7 -55.90 12.59 2.79
CA SER A 7 -56.28 11.20 2.45
C SER A 7 -56.11 10.89 0.96
N ASN A 8 -56.60 11.76 0.07
CA ASN A 8 -56.44 11.57 -1.39
C ASN A 8 -54.97 11.61 -1.85
N ASN A 9 -54.12 12.41 -1.20
CA ASN A 9 -52.68 12.47 -1.51
C ASN A 9 -51.92 11.24 -1.00
N ARG A 10 -52.33 10.68 0.15
CA ARG A 10 -51.76 9.45 0.69
C ARG A 10 -52.04 8.25 -0.23
N GLU A 11 -53.29 8.03 -0.61
CA GLU A 11 -53.66 6.90 -1.49
C GLU A 11 -53.04 7.00 -2.90
N ALA A 12 -52.83 8.23 -3.39
CA ALA A 12 -52.12 8.44 -4.64
C ALA A 12 -50.63 8.07 -4.52
N SER A 13 -49.97 8.51 -3.43
CA SER A 13 -48.58 8.17 -3.13
C SER A 13 -48.37 6.67 -2.96
N GLU A 14 -49.24 5.99 -2.20
CA GLU A 14 -49.20 4.54 -1.99
C GLU A 14 -49.35 3.78 -3.32
N ARG A 15 -50.28 4.20 -4.18
CA ARG A 15 -50.44 3.59 -5.52
C ARG A 15 -49.20 3.77 -6.40
N VAL A 16 -48.57 4.95 -6.37
CA VAL A 16 -47.33 5.20 -7.12
C VAL A 16 -46.20 4.34 -6.59
N PHE A 17 -46.03 4.25 -5.27
CA PHE A 17 -45.03 3.39 -4.64
C PHE A 17 -45.24 1.93 -5.03
N LYS A 18 -46.43 1.36 -4.79
CA LYS A 18 -46.73 -0.05 -5.10
C LYS A 18 -46.47 -0.37 -6.57
N ARG A 19 -46.83 0.53 -7.48
CA ARG A 19 -46.55 0.38 -8.91
C ARG A 19 -45.05 0.35 -9.22
N LEU A 20 -44.25 1.23 -8.60
CA LEU A 20 -42.81 1.28 -8.82
C LEU A 20 -42.08 0.11 -8.16
N TYR A 21 -42.50 -0.27 -6.96
CA TYR A 21 -42.03 -1.43 -6.22
C TYR A 21 -42.25 -2.72 -7.02
N ASN A 22 -43.47 -2.99 -7.47
CA ASN A 22 -43.79 -4.19 -8.25
C ASN A 22 -43.02 -4.26 -9.58
N LYS A 23 -42.65 -3.11 -10.16
CA LYS A 23 -41.86 -3.05 -11.40
C LYS A 23 -40.36 -3.27 -11.14
N ASN A 24 -39.87 -2.86 -9.98
CA ASN A 24 -38.45 -2.85 -9.63
C ASN A 24 -38.29 -3.50 -8.25
N HIS A 25 -38.63 -4.79 -8.18
CA HIS A 25 -38.69 -5.51 -6.92
C HIS A 25 -37.33 -5.49 -6.22
N PRO A 26 -37.21 -5.03 -4.95
CA PRO A 26 -35.92 -4.87 -4.31
C PRO A 26 -35.10 -6.16 -4.28
N PHE A 27 -35.74 -7.29 -3.97
CA PHE A 27 -35.07 -8.58 -4.00
C PHE A 27 -34.54 -8.97 -5.39
N ASP A 28 -35.31 -8.77 -6.46
CA ASP A 28 -34.85 -9.06 -7.83
C ASP A 28 -33.67 -8.17 -8.24
N LEU A 29 -33.70 -6.90 -7.82
CA LEU A 29 -32.58 -5.97 -8.03
C LEU A 29 -31.33 -6.42 -7.27
N THR A 30 -31.47 -6.86 -6.02
CA THR A 30 -30.37 -7.45 -5.23
C THR A 30 -29.78 -8.64 -5.96
N ARG A 31 -30.60 -9.61 -6.39
CA ARG A 31 -30.11 -10.80 -7.13
C ARG A 31 -29.42 -10.43 -8.44
N THR A 32 -29.97 -9.48 -9.18
CA THR A 32 -29.37 -9.00 -10.44
C THR A 32 -27.99 -8.40 -10.18
N MET A 33 -27.87 -7.55 -9.15
CA MET A 33 -26.59 -7.00 -8.73
C MET A 33 -25.61 -8.11 -8.34
N MET A 34 -26.03 -9.07 -7.51
CA MET A 34 -25.19 -10.20 -7.08
C MET A 34 -24.67 -11.03 -8.26
N GLN A 35 -25.51 -11.29 -9.27
CA GLN A 35 -25.09 -11.98 -10.49
C GLN A 35 -24.05 -11.18 -11.28
N MET A 36 -24.22 -9.85 -11.39
CA MET A 36 -23.29 -9.00 -12.12
C MET A 36 -21.94 -8.87 -11.41
N ILE A 37 -21.91 -8.76 -10.08
CA ILE A 37 -20.66 -8.61 -9.33
C ILE A 37 -19.97 -9.95 -9.07
N GLY A 38 -20.70 -11.07 -9.13
CA GLY A 38 -20.13 -12.42 -8.99
C GLY A 38 -19.30 -12.88 -10.18
N ASN A 39 -19.43 -12.23 -11.35
CA ASN A 39 -18.63 -12.51 -12.53
C ASN A 39 -17.46 -11.52 -12.66
N ASP A 40 -16.24 -12.05 -12.78
CA ASP A 40 -14.99 -11.29 -12.85
C ASP A 40 -14.92 -10.27 -13.98
N GLU A 41 -15.56 -10.55 -15.12
CA GLU A 41 -15.57 -9.65 -16.28
C GLU A 41 -16.51 -8.46 -16.11
N THR A 42 -17.51 -8.59 -15.25
CA THR A 42 -18.52 -7.54 -14.99
C THR A 42 -18.41 -6.92 -13.61
N ASN A 43 -17.57 -7.47 -12.72
CA ASN A 43 -17.35 -6.98 -11.37
C ASN A 43 -16.64 -5.61 -11.41
N PRO A 44 -17.33 -4.51 -11.05
CA PRO A 44 -16.76 -3.19 -11.20
C PRO A 44 -15.67 -2.88 -10.16
N LEU A 45 -15.63 -3.60 -9.03
CA LEU A 45 -14.52 -3.54 -8.08
C LEU A 45 -13.25 -4.07 -8.75
N LYS A 46 -13.31 -5.28 -9.34
CA LYS A 46 -12.16 -5.90 -10.01
C LYS A 46 -11.69 -5.05 -11.20
N ILE A 47 -12.61 -4.53 -12.00
CA ILE A 47 -12.31 -3.61 -13.11
C ILE A 47 -11.64 -2.32 -12.59
N GLY A 48 -12.19 -1.73 -11.52
CA GLY A 48 -11.66 -0.52 -10.90
C GLY A 48 -10.25 -0.73 -10.35
N MET A 49 -10.01 -1.82 -9.64
CA MET A 49 -8.69 -2.19 -9.11
C MET A 49 -7.67 -2.44 -10.23
N LYS A 50 -8.08 -3.09 -11.33
CA LYS A 50 -7.22 -3.29 -12.50
C LYS A 50 -6.82 -1.98 -13.17
N ALA A 51 -7.73 -1.02 -13.23
CA ALA A 51 -7.50 0.31 -13.80
C ALA A 51 -6.74 1.26 -12.86
N ASP A 52 -6.76 1.01 -11.55
CA ASP A 52 -5.98 1.75 -10.57
C ASP A 52 -4.47 1.38 -10.70
N PRO A 53 -3.59 2.34 -11.01
CA PRO A 53 -2.15 2.08 -11.15
C PRO A 53 -1.51 1.50 -9.89
N LEU A 54 -2.08 1.73 -8.70
CA LEU A 54 -1.51 1.29 -7.44
C LEU A 54 -2.44 0.39 -6.62
N GLU A 55 -3.59 -0.01 -7.17
CA GLU A 55 -4.54 -0.90 -6.46
C GLU A 55 -4.86 -0.38 -5.06
N THR A 56 -5.28 0.88 -4.98
CA THR A 56 -5.32 1.60 -3.71
C THR A 56 -6.47 1.12 -2.82
N LYS A 57 -6.27 1.24 -1.50
CA LYS A 57 -7.30 1.08 -0.46
C LYS A 57 -8.55 1.91 -0.81
N ARG A 58 -8.34 3.12 -1.34
CA ARG A 58 -9.42 4.03 -1.74
C ARG A 58 -10.30 3.43 -2.83
N THR A 59 -9.70 2.86 -3.88
CA THR A 59 -10.45 2.26 -5.00
C THR A 59 -11.25 1.06 -4.52
N PHE A 60 -10.63 0.20 -3.69
CA PHE A 60 -11.32 -0.93 -3.09
C PHE A 60 -12.50 -0.50 -2.22
N SER A 61 -12.26 0.40 -1.25
CA SER A 61 -13.29 0.93 -0.34
C SER A 61 -14.43 1.61 -1.08
N LYS A 62 -14.13 2.41 -2.11
CA LYS A 62 -15.16 3.07 -2.93
C LYS A 62 -16.19 2.07 -3.46
N TRP A 63 -15.74 0.93 -4.00
CA TRP A 63 -16.65 -0.07 -4.57
C TRP A 63 -17.34 -0.89 -3.49
N LYS A 64 -16.62 -1.31 -2.44
CA LYS A 64 -17.21 -1.95 -1.26
C LYS A 64 -18.37 -1.11 -0.69
N ASP A 65 -18.13 0.17 -0.46
CA ASP A 65 -19.10 1.09 0.14
C ASP A 65 -20.29 1.32 -0.79
N LEU A 66 -20.05 1.39 -2.10
CA LEU A 66 -21.12 1.52 -3.09
C LEU A 66 -22.03 0.29 -3.11
N PHE A 67 -21.46 -0.92 -3.06
CA PHE A 67 -22.25 -2.15 -3.00
C PHE A 67 -23.11 -2.21 -1.74
N GLY A 68 -22.51 -1.96 -0.57
CA GLY A 68 -23.23 -1.92 0.70
C GLY A 68 -24.33 -0.85 0.72
N SER A 69 -24.06 0.32 0.12
CA SER A 69 -25.06 1.40 0.01
C SER A 69 -26.27 1.00 -0.83
N ILE A 70 -26.06 0.31 -1.95
CA ILE A 70 -27.16 -0.16 -2.82
C ILE A 70 -28.02 -1.17 -2.07
N ILE A 71 -27.42 -2.19 -1.44
CA ILE A 71 -28.16 -3.20 -0.69
C ILE A 71 -28.93 -2.56 0.47
N THR A 72 -28.31 -1.64 1.21
CA THR A 72 -28.97 -0.91 2.30
C THR A 72 -30.21 -0.16 1.82
N GLN A 73 -30.14 0.50 0.65
CA GLN A 73 -31.30 1.18 0.07
C GLN A 73 -32.40 0.21 -0.34
N LEU A 74 -32.05 -0.93 -0.95
CA LEU A 74 -33.02 -1.95 -1.34
C LEU A 74 -33.71 -2.57 -0.12
N TRP A 75 -32.94 -2.91 0.92
CA TRP A 75 -33.44 -3.39 2.20
C TRP A 75 -34.40 -2.39 2.85
N LEU A 76 -34.07 -1.10 2.84
CA LEU A 76 -34.95 -0.06 3.37
C LEU A 76 -36.27 0.05 2.60
N ILE A 77 -36.23 -0.01 1.26
CA ILE A 77 -37.42 0.00 0.41
C ILE A 77 -38.31 -1.21 0.73
N GLU A 78 -37.71 -2.38 0.94
CA GLU A 78 -38.39 -3.61 1.34
C GLU A 78 -39.08 -3.46 2.70
N CYS A 79 -38.41 -2.91 3.71
CA CYS A 79 -39.03 -2.62 5.01
C CYS A 79 -40.27 -1.73 4.90
N PHE A 80 -40.22 -0.69 4.04
CA PHE A 80 -41.38 0.16 3.80
C PHE A 80 -42.53 -0.61 3.15
N ALA A 81 -42.24 -1.46 2.15
CA ALA A 81 -43.24 -2.26 1.47
C ALA A 81 -43.95 -3.24 2.43
N ILE A 82 -43.17 -3.92 3.28
CA ILE A 82 -43.67 -4.82 4.31
C ILE A 82 -44.61 -4.09 5.28
N GLY A 83 -44.21 -2.91 5.77
CA GLY A 83 -45.03 -2.11 6.67
C GLY A 83 -46.35 -1.58 6.05
N MET A 84 -46.48 -1.62 4.73
CA MET A 84 -47.70 -1.22 4.00
C MET A 84 -48.63 -2.39 3.66
N ASN A 85 -48.24 -3.63 3.93
CA ASN A 85 -49.01 -4.83 3.63
C ASN A 85 -49.51 -5.49 4.91
N GLU A 86 -50.74 -6.02 4.86
CA GLU A 86 -51.29 -6.93 5.86
C GLU A 86 -51.72 -8.23 5.15
N PRO A 87 -51.29 -9.42 5.60
CA PRO A 87 -50.36 -9.65 6.71
C PRO A 87 -48.92 -9.22 6.38
N ILE A 88 -48.14 -8.97 7.43
CA ILE A 88 -46.70 -8.74 7.35
C ILE A 88 -46.03 -10.04 6.88
N ASP A 89 -45.28 -9.96 5.78
CA ASP A 89 -44.43 -11.04 5.26
C ASP A 89 -43.00 -10.53 5.15
N THR A 90 -42.06 -11.18 5.83
CA THR A 90 -40.64 -10.77 5.89
C THR A 90 -39.74 -11.60 4.99
N TYR A 91 -40.29 -12.56 4.24
CA TYR A 91 -39.50 -13.52 3.47
C TYR A 91 -38.47 -12.85 2.54
N GLU A 92 -38.88 -11.84 1.78
CA GLU A 92 -38.01 -11.17 0.80
C GLU A 92 -36.95 -10.29 1.48
N LEU A 93 -37.28 -9.70 2.63
CA LEU A 93 -36.32 -8.97 3.47
C LEU A 93 -35.22 -9.90 3.99
N GLU A 94 -35.60 -11.06 4.51
CA GLU A 94 -34.66 -12.10 4.97
C GLU A 94 -33.77 -12.56 3.81
N LYS A 95 -34.31 -12.69 2.60
CA LYS A 95 -33.53 -13.04 1.42
C LYS A 95 -32.54 -11.95 1.00
N ILE A 96 -32.87 -10.68 1.14
CA ILE A 96 -31.92 -9.58 0.91
C ILE A 96 -30.79 -9.61 1.95
N GLU A 97 -31.10 -9.93 3.21
CA GLU A 97 -30.10 -10.07 4.27
C GLU A 97 -29.15 -11.26 4.04
N GLU A 98 -29.68 -12.39 3.57
CA GLU A 98 -28.89 -13.54 3.14
C GLU A 98 -27.91 -13.15 2.01
N GLU A 99 -28.38 -12.45 0.98
CA GLU A 99 -27.53 -11.97 -0.13
C GLU A 99 -26.48 -10.95 0.35
N ASN A 100 -26.83 -10.07 1.29
CA ASN A 100 -25.85 -9.15 1.90
C ASN A 100 -24.72 -9.92 2.60
N SER A 101 -25.05 -10.98 3.34
CA SER A 101 -24.06 -11.83 4.01
C SER A 101 -23.13 -12.51 3.01
N VAL A 102 -23.66 -12.95 1.86
CA VAL A 102 -22.86 -13.50 0.75
C VAL A 102 -21.93 -12.43 0.16
N LEU A 103 -22.44 -11.20 -0.05
CA LEU A 103 -21.63 -10.09 -0.54
C LEU A 103 -20.48 -9.77 0.42
N GLU A 104 -20.74 -9.69 1.71
CA GLU A 104 -19.71 -9.41 2.72
C GLU A 104 -18.60 -10.46 2.68
N HIS A 105 -18.97 -11.74 2.54
CA HIS A 105 -18.01 -12.82 2.38
C HIS A 105 -17.18 -12.68 1.09
N TRP A 106 -17.81 -12.35 -0.05
CA TRP A 106 -17.10 -12.11 -1.30
C TRP A 106 -16.13 -10.93 -1.21
N ILE A 107 -16.56 -9.82 -0.61
CA ILE A 107 -15.72 -8.63 -0.44
C ILE A 107 -14.49 -8.96 0.40
N GLU A 108 -14.64 -9.71 1.49
CA GLU A 108 -13.49 -10.10 2.30
C GLU A 108 -12.55 -11.04 1.51
N ASN A 109 -13.09 -12.03 0.80
CA ASN A 109 -12.27 -12.91 -0.04
C ASN A 109 -11.52 -12.12 -1.13
N TRP A 110 -12.15 -11.16 -1.79
CA TRP A 110 -11.48 -10.31 -2.77
C TRP A 110 -10.41 -9.44 -2.12
N LYS A 111 -10.66 -8.91 -0.92
CA LYS A 111 -9.64 -8.14 -0.18
C LYS A 111 -8.42 -9.00 0.11
N GLN A 112 -8.61 -10.22 0.61
CA GLN A 112 -7.52 -11.16 0.89
C GLN A 112 -6.75 -11.52 -0.39
N ASP A 113 -7.45 -11.73 -1.51
CA ASP A 113 -6.80 -11.99 -2.81
C ASP A 113 -5.81 -10.87 -3.21
N TYR A 114 -6.18 -9.60 -3.02
CA TYR A 114 -5.27 -8.47 -3.26
C TYR A 114 -4.10 -8.40 -2.28
N LEU A 115 -4.33 -8.77 -1.02
CA LEU A 115 -3.26 -8.80 0.00
C LEU A 115 -2.24 -9.91 -0.28
N ASP A 116 -2.70 -11.09 -0.69
CA ASP A 116 -1.86 -12.29 -0.88
C ASP A 116 -1.02 -12.25 -2.17
N HIS A 117 -1.59 -11.74 -3.26
CA HIS A 117 -0.98 -11.86 -4.59
C HIS A 117 -0.20 -10.62 -5.04
N ALA A 118 -0.35 -9.48 -4.35
CA ALA A 118 0.42 -8.26 -4.57
C ALA A 118 0.58 -7.86 -6.06
N HIS A 119 -0.53 -7.82 -6.82
CA HIS A 119 -0.54 -7.58 -8.28
C HIS A 119 0.07 -6.23 -8.71
N PHE A 120 0.17 -5.27 -7.78
CA PHE A 120 0.87 -4.01 -7.99
C PHE A 120 2.38 -4.17 -8.24
N TRP A 121 2.99 -5.30 -7.86
CA TRP A 121 4.43 -5.51 -7.88
C TRP A 121 4.87 -6.48 -9.00
N PRO A 122 6.03 -6.27 -9.67
CA PRO A 122 6.91 -5.09 -9.60
C PRO A 122 6.53 -3.98 -10.59
N ASP A 123 5.80 -4.30 -11.65
CA ASP A 123 5.71 -3.47 -12.84
C ASP A 123 4.97 -2.15 -12.59
N LYS A 124 3.87 -2.18 -11.82
CA LYS A 124 3.13 -0.95 -11.53
C LYS A 124 3.95 0.01 -10.67
N ILE A 125 4.75 -0.51 -9.73
CA ILE A 125 5.68 0.31 -8.94
C ILE A 125 6.79 0.90 -9.81
N ARG A 126 7.36 0.12 -10.74
CA ARG A 126 8.36 0.64 -11.69
C ARG A 126 7.78 1.78 -12.53
N GLN A 127 6.57 1.63 -13.03
CA GLN A 127 5.88 2.67 -13.80
C GLN A 127 5.62 3.91 -12.94
N PHE A 128 5.08 3.73 -11.73
CA PHE A 128 4.78 4.81 -10.81
C PHE A 128 6.04 5.61 -10.43
N VAL A 129 7.12 4.92 -10.03
CA VAL A 129 8.40 5.55 -9.68
C VAL A 129 8.98 6.29 -10.88
N GLY A 130 8.99 5.66 -12.07
CA GLY A 130 9.49 6.30 -13.28
C GLY A 130 8.71 7.56 -13.66
N GLN A 131 7.39 7.55 -13.49
CA GLN A 131 6.54 8.71 -13.72
C GLN A 131 6.88 9.86 -12.77
N ILE A 132 7.05 9.57 -11.46
CA ILE A 132 7.45 10.60 -10.49
C ILE A 132 8.80 11.22 -10.88
N GLN A 133 9.79 10.40 -11.24
CA GLN A 133 11.10 10.91 -11.66
C GLN A 133 11.01 11.78 -12.92
N ASP A 134 10.26 11.35 -13.93
CA ASP A 134 10.18 12.05 -15.21
C ASP A 134 9.35 13.35 -15.15
N GLU A 135 8.32 13.39 -14.31
CA GLU A 135 7.39 14.54 -14.20
C GLU A 135 7.80 15.58 -13.16
N ASN A 136 8.80 15.29 -12.32
CA ASN A 136 9.20 16.14 -11.19
C ASN A 136 10.70 16.43 -11.18
N VAL A 137 11.29 16.68 -12.35
CA VAL A 137 12.74 16.89 -12.53
C VAL A 137 13.27 18.09 -11.73
N GLU A 138 12.42 19.08 -11.47
CA GLU A 138 12.73 20.28 -10.69
C GLU A 138 12.67 20.05 -9.17
N LYS A 139 12.09 18.95 -8.70
CA LYS A 139 11.92 18.67 -7.27
C LYS A 139 13.19 18.09 -6.65
N SER A 140 13.37 18.41 -5.37
CA SER A 140 14.45 17.82 -4.57
C SER A 140 14.26 16.33 -4.33
N ASN A 141 15.33 15.63 -3.96
CA ASN A 141 15.25 14.22 -3.60
C ASN A 141 14.33 13.98 -2.39
N GLN A 142 14.23 14.95 -1.47
CA GLN A 142 13.30 14.90 -0.34
C GLN A 142 11.84 14.96 -0.81
N GLU A 143 11.51 15.88 -1.71
CA GLU A 143 10.15 15.96 -2.25
C GLU A 143 9.79 14.72 -3.08
N ASN A 144 10.73 14.20 -3.86
CA ASN A 144 10.52 12.98 -4.65
C ASN A 144 10.31 11.75 -3.76
N VAL A 145 11.11 11.58 -2.69
CA VAL A 145 10.93 10.44 -1.78
C VAL A 145 9.58 10.51 -1.06
N GLU A 146 9.12 11.71 -0.69
CA GLU A 146 7.82 11.92 -0.05
C GLU A 146 6.65 11.61 -0.98
N LEU A 147 6.73 11.99 -2.26
CA LEU A 147 5.72 11.66 -3.26
C LEU A 147 5.61 10.16 -3.48
N ILE A 148 6.74 9.46 -3.58
CA ILE A 148 6.78 8.01 -3.75
C ILE A 148 6.19 7.34 -2.52
N LYS A 149 6.66 7.71 -1.32
CA LYS A 149 6.14 7.21 -0.04
C LYS A 149 4.62 7.38 0.04
N ALA A 150 4.10 8.58 -0.23
CA ALA A 150 2.68 8.87 -0.17
C ALA A 150 1.84 8.07 -1.19
N GLY A 151 2.45 7.64 -2.31
CA GLY A 151 1.85 6.68 -3.23
C GLY A 151 1.79 5.27 -2.65
N LEU A 152 2.92 4.79 -2.12
CA LEU A 152 3.04 3.45 -1.55
C LEU A 152 2.10 3.23 -0.35
N GLU A 153 1.91 4.24 0.51
CA GLU A 153 1.00 4.15 1.68
C GLU A 153 -0.48 3.93 1.30
N LYS A 154 -0.86 4.30 0.07
CA LYS A 154 -2.22 4.16 -0.44
C LYS A 154 -2.54 2.76 -0.97
N ILE A 155 -1.52 1.96 -1.28
CA ILE A 155 -1.68 0.60 -1.84
C ILE A 155 -2.46 -0.26 -0.84
N LEU A 156 -3.39 -1.08 -1.34
CA LEU A 156 -4.02 -2.14 -0.52
C LEU A 156 -3.02 -3.29 -0.33
N THR A 157 -2.18 -3.19 0.69
CA THR A 157 -1.18 -4.20 1.03
C THR A 157 -0.83 -4.13 2.52
N ASP A 158 -0.34 -5.24 3.05
CA ASP A 158 0.29 -5.32 4.37
C ASP A 158 1.82 -5.15 4.31
N ASP A 159 2.39 -5.13 3.10
CA ASP A 159 3.81 -4.92 2.86
C ASP A 159 4.27 -3.55 3.38
N LEU A 160 5.50 -3.51 3.88
CA LEU A 160 6.18 -2.28 4.30
C LEU A 160 7.25 -1.91 3.30
N PHE A 161 7.47 -0.61 3.08
CA PHE A 161 8.36 -0.14 2.03
C PHE A 161 9.45 0.76 2.58
N TYR A 162 10.61 0.66 1.94
CA TYR A 162 11.70 1.61 2.00
C TYR A 162 11.88 2.27 0.66
N VAL A 163 12.07 3.58 0.68
CA VAL A 163 12.34 4.37 -0.52
C VAL A 163 13.58 5.19 -0.25
N MET A 164 14.54 5.11 -1.18
CA MET A 164 15.73 5.95 -1.19
C MET A 164 15.82 6.66 -2.53
N VAL A 165 16.02 7.98 -2.49
CA VAL A 165 16.24 8.83 -3.67
C VAL A 165 17.58 9.53 -3.55
N PHE A 166 18.41 9.44 -4.59
CA PHE A 166 19.75 10.00 -4.58
C PHE A 166 20.24 10.36 -5.99
N ASN A 167 21.27 11.19 -6.10
CA ASN A 167 21.79 11.61 -7.39
C ASN A 167 22.59 10.50 -8.11
N GLU A 168 22.69 10.60 -9.43
CA GLU A 168 23.25 9.57 -10.32
C GLU A 168 24.68 9.10 -10.00
N LYS A 169 25.50 9.94 -9.34
CA LYS A 169 26.97 9.78 -9.28
C LYS A 169 27.51 9.29 -7.94
N LEU A 170 26.69 8.80 -7.01
CA LEU A 170 27.16 8.37 -5.70
C LEU A 170 27.75 6.95 -5.73
N VAL A 171 28.91 6.79 -5.08
CA VAL A 171 29.55 5.49 -4.85
C VAL A 171 28.71 4.71 -3.84
N HIS A 172 28.22 3.54 -4.25
CA HIS A 172 27.37 2.70 -3.41
C HIS A 172 27.64 1.21 -3.66
N SER A 173 27.42 0.42 -2.61
CA SER A 173 27.37 -1.04 -2.66
C SER A 173 25.99 -1.47 -2.21
N VAL A 174 25.26 -2.14 -3.10
CA VAL A 174 23.94 -2.70 -2.83
C VAL A 174 24.03 -4.22 -2.83
N VAL A 175 23.55 -4.83 -1.76
CA VAL A 175 23.32 -6.27 -1.65
C VAL A 175 21.85 -6.46 -1.38
N ALA A 176 21.20 -7.16 -2.31
CA ALA A 176 19.82 -7.56 -2.21
C ALA A 176 19.78 -9.08 -2.28
N ASN A 177 18.97 -9.70 -1.41
CA ASN A 177 18.58 -11.09 -1.59
C ASN A 177 17.91 -11.20 -2.97
N PRO A 178 18.24 -12.19 -3.83
CA PRO A 178 17.72 -12.31 -5.21
C PRO A 178 16.20 -12.39 -5.34
N ASN A 179 15.45 -12.46 -4.23
CA ASN A 179 14.00 -12.32 -4.25
C ASN A 179 13.61 -10.96 -4.81
N GLU A 180 12.55 -10.93 -5.64
CA GLU A 180 12.07 -9.78 -6.41
C GLU A 180 11.59 -8.57 -5.58
N GLN A 181 11.96 -8.45 -4.30
CA GLN A 181 11.54 -7.44 -3.33
C GLN A 181 12.23 -6.07 -3.48
N HIS A 182 12.95 -5.86 -4.59
CA HIS A 182 13.75 -4.65 -4.83
C HIS A 182 13.50 -4.11 -6.23
N ILE A 183 13.25 -2.80 -6.30
CA ILE A 183 13.16 -2.05 -7.54
C ILE A 183 14.27 -1.00 -7.53
N ASN A 184 15.03 -0.98 -8.62
CA ASN A 184 15.96 0.08 -8.92
C ASN A 184 15.50 0.79 -10.21
N SER A 185 15.34 2.10 -10.13
CA SER A 185 15.10 2.99 -11.26
C SER A 185 16.21 4.02 -11.30
N SER A 186 17.14 3.87 -12.23
CA SER A 186 18.37 4.69 -12.30
C SER A 186 18.34 5.67 -13.46
N ASN A 187 19.03 6.81 -13.29
CA ASN A 187 19.29 7.82 -14.31
C ASN A 187 18.01 8.37 -14.99
N ARG A 188 16.98 8.68 -14.19
CA ARG A 188 15.74 9.31 -14.67
C ARG A 188 15.47 10.57 -13.86
N GLY A 189 15.11 11.66 -14.55
CA GLY A 189 14.87 12.95 -13.90
C GLY A 189 16.06 13.49 -13.09
N GLY A 190 17.29 13.05 -13.37
CA GLY A 190 18.50 13.44 -12.64
C GLY A 190 18.73 12.70 -11.31
N CYS A 191 17.92 11.69 -10.98
CA CYS A 191 18.06 10.91 -9.75
C CYS A 191 17.97 9.39 -10.01
N ASN A 192 18.33 8.64 -8.96
CA ASN A 192 18.16 7.22 -8.80
C ASN A 192 17.16 6.98 -7.67
N VAL A 193 16.31 5.98 -7.84
CA VAL A 193 15.36 5.54 -6.82
C VAL A 193 15.55 4.06 -6.55
N LEU A 194 15.71 3.73 -5.27
CA LEU A 194 15.65 2.36 -4.76
C LEU A 194 14.39 2.20 -3.93
N VAL A 195 13.56 1.21 -4.28
CA VAL A 195 12.42 0.80 -3.47
C VAL A 195 12.64 -0.63 -3.01
N HIS A 196 12.60 -0.84 -1.70
CA HIS A 196 12.60 -2.16 -1.10
C HIS A 196 11.23 -2.42 -0.45
N ARG A 197 10.73 -3.64 -0.61
CA ARG A 197 9.49 -4.12 -0.03
C ARG A 197 9.77 -5.24 0.98
N SER A 198 9.30 -5.08 2.20
CA SER A 198 9.36 -6.06 3.27
C SER A 198 7.99 -6.71 3.42
N LYS A 199 7.94 -8.03 3.26
CA LYS A 199 6.71 -8.83 3.42
C LYS A 199 6.47 -9.25 4.86
N ARG A 200 7.54 -9.34 5.67
CA ARG A 200 7.50 -9.86 7.04
C ARG A 200 7.74 -8.77 8.08
N GLY A 201 8.09 -7.56 7.66
CA GLY A 201 8.38 -6.45 8.56
C GLY A 201 7.23 -6.10 9.49
N ARG A 202 5.98 -6.22 9.04
CA ARG A 202 4.80 -6.00 9.89
C ARG A 202 4.69 -7.02 11.03
N GLU A 203 5.09 -8.26 10.78
CA GLU A 203 5.03 -9.37 11.73
C GLU A 203 6.25 -9.44 12.65
N ALA A 204 7.31 -8.69 12.31
CA ALA A 204 8.56 -8.69 13.05
C ALA A 204 8.33 -8.27 14.50
N SER A 205 8.84 -9.08 15.42
CA SER A 205 8.77 -8.77 16.85
C SER A 205 9.66 -7.56 17.21
N HIS A 206 9.35 -6.90 18.32
CA HIS A 206 10.17 -5.79 18.83
C HIS A 206 11.62 -6.23 19.12
N GLU A 207 11.82 -7.50 19.51
CA GLU A 207 13.15 -8.05 19.77
C GLU A 207 13.92 -8.26 18.46
N GLU A 208 13.29 -8.82 17.43
CA GLU A 208 13.91 -8.97 16.11
C GLU A 208 14.30 -7.62 15.53
N MET A 209 13.44 -6.62 15.62
CA MET A 209 13.74 -5.26 15.14
C MET A 209 14.84 -4.59 15.94
N ARG A 210 14.91 -4.81 17.26
CA ARG A 210 16.00 -4.28 18.10
C ARG A 210 17.34 -4.93 17.74
N GLN A 211 17.36 -6.25 17.55
CA GLN A 211 18.58 -6.95 17.13
C GLN A 211 19.01 -6.50 15.72
N PHE A 212 18.06 -6.38 14.79
CA PHE A 212 18.32 -5.92 13.43
C PHE A 212 18.97 -4.53 13.41
N ARG A 213 18.44 -3.61 14.23
CA ARG A 213 19.04 -2.28 14.45
C ARG A 213 20.45 -2.39 15.05
N ALA A 214 20.62 -3.20 16.09
CA ALA A 214 21.90 -3.35 16.77
C ALA A 214 23.01 -3.88 15.85
N ASP A 215 22.66 -4.78 14.92
CA ASP A 215 23.58 -5.30 13.91
C ASP A 215 24.05 -4.18 12.96
N ILE A 216 23.12 -3.38 12.43
CA ILE A 216 23.43 -2.26 11.52
C ILE A 216 24.29 -1.21 12.22
N GLU A 217 23.92 -0.83 13.44
CA GLU A 217 24.74 0.09 14.25
C GLU A 217 26.13 -0.49 14.56
N GLY A 218 26.24 -1.82 14.71
CA GLY A 218 27.50 -2.53 14.88
C GLY A 218 28.42 -2.39 13.67
N TYR A 219 27.90 -2.62 12.46
CA TYR A 219 28.66 -2.49 11.22
C TYR A 219 28.99 -1.04 10.88
N ALA A 220 28.11 -0.10 11.23
CA ALA A 220 28.41 1.33 11.14
C ALA A 220 29.62 1.67 12.02
N ARG A 221 29.63 1.26 13.28
CA ARG A 221 30.79 1.47 14.19
C ARG A 221 32.06 0.78 13.69
N GLU A 222 31.94 -0.40 13.10
CA GLU A 222 33.07 -1.09 12.44
C GLU A 222 33.67 -0.20 11.35
N MET A 223 32.83 0.34 10.46
CA MET A 223 33.25 1.22 9.36
C MET A 223 33.82 2.54 9.85
N GLU A 224 33.24 3.15 10.89
CA GLU A 224 33.76 4.37 11.53
C GLU A 224 35.15 4.17 12.15
N SER A 225 35.47 2.95 12.59
CA SER A 225 36.78 2.61 13.18
C SER A 225 37.91 2.43 12.16
N TRP A 226 37.60 2.46 10.86
CA TRP A 226 38.58 2.22 9.82
C TRP A 226 39.68 3.28 9.76
N SER A 227 40.91 2.81 9.55
CA SER A 227 42.10 3.67 9.57
C SER A 227 42.31 4.45 8.26
N LYS A 228 43.20 5.45 8.31
CA LYS A 228 43.46 6.44 7.26
C LYS A 228 43.68 5.88 5.84
N ASN A 229 44.12 4.64 5.65
CA ASN A 229 44.36 4.06 4.31
C ASN A 229 43.18 3.24 3.76
N SER A 230 42.01 3.29 4.38
CA SER A 230 40.87 2.47 3.96
C SER A 230 40.22 3.01 2.68
N HIS A 231 40.03 2.09 1.72
CA HIS A 231 39.12 2.33 0.60
C HIS A 231 37.67 2.35 1.08
N PHE A 232 36.77 2.93 0.27
CA PHE A 232 35.34 2.79 0.54
C PHE A 232 34.94 1.31 0.60
N VAL A 233 33.89 1.01 1.37
CA VAL A 233 33.44 -0.37 1.61
C VAL A 233 33.22 -1.12 0.29
N SER A 234 33.83 -2.30 0.21
CA SER A 234 33.66 -3.16 -0.96
C SER A 234 32.31 -3.88 -0.92
N TRP A 235 31.81 -4.24 -2.10
CA TRP A 235 30.59 -5.03 -2.21
C TRP A 235 30.65 -6.35 -1.41
N GLU A 236 31.80 -7.03 -1.39
CA GLU A 236 31.96 -8.29 -0.65
C GLU A 236 31.88 -8.09 0.88
N GLN A 237 32.32 -6.93 1.37
CA GLN A 237 32.17 -6.58 2.78
C GLN A 237 30.70 -6.31 3.13
N VAL A 238 29.99 -5.51 2.32
CA VAL A 238 28.54 -5.28 2.50
C VAL A 238 27.78 -6.60 2.44
N ARG A 239 28.16 -7.49 1.52
CA ARG A 239 27.56 -8.82 1.40
C ARG A 239 27.79 -9.67 2.63
N THR A 240 29.00 -9.63 3.18
CA THR A 240 29.34 -10.36 4.41
C THR A 240 28.50 -9.87 5.58
N TRP A 241 28.32 -8.55 5.74
CA TRP A 241 27.45 -7.98 6.77
C TRP A 241 26.00 -8.40 6.57
N ALA A 242 25.46 -8.25 5.36
CA ALA A 242 24.09 -8.64 5.03
C ALA A 242 23.83 -10.14 5.29
N MET A 243 24.76 -11.04 4.94
CA MET A 243 24.62 -12.49 5.18
C MET A 243 24.69 -12.88 6.67
N ARG A 244 25.35 -12.06 7.50
CA ARG A 244 25.44 -12.29 8.95
C ARG A 244 24.23 -11.78 9.70
N MET A 245 23.53 -10.79 9.14
CA MET A 245 22.30 -10.28 9.71
C MET A 245 21.14 -11.25 9.47
N ARG A 246 20.44 -11.58 10.55
CA ARG A 246 19.22 -12.37 10.44
C ARG A 246 18.11 -11.53 9.80
N ASN A 247 17.37 -12.12 8.87
CA ASN A 247 16.24 -11.51 8.16
C ASN A 247 16.62 -10.26 7.33
N CYS A 248 17.88 -10.11 6.92
CA CYS A 248 18.32 -9.01 6.06
C CYS A 248 18.02 -9.34 4.58
N ALA A 249 17.03 -8.67 4.00
CA ALA A 249 16.69 -8.81 2.60
C ALA A 249 17.45 -7.83 1.70
N PHE A 250 17.89 -6.70 2.24
CA PHE A 250 18.64 -5.69 1.51
C PHE A 250 19.54 -4.89 2.42
N MET A 251 20.70 -4.53 1.89
CA MET A 251 21.62 -3.61 2.50
C MET A 251 22.22 -2.72 1.42
N VAL A 252 22.24 -1.42 1.68
CA VAL A 252 22.97 -0.44 0.89
C VAL A 252 23.90 0.34 1.81
N VAL A 253 25.14 0.45 1.37
CA VAL A 253 26.11 1.36 1.96
C VAL A 253 26.57 2.29 0.87
N MET A 254 26.44 3.59 1.10
CA MET A 254 26.80 4.60 0.12
C MET A 254 27.56 5.75 0.76
N GLN A 255 28.49 6.31 0.00
CA GLN A 255 29.02 7.62 0.34
C GLN A 255 27.85 8.60 0.27
N HIS A 256 27.68 9.34 1.36
CA HIS A 256 26.57 10.24 1.52
C HIS A 256 27.07 11.67 1.38
N ASP A 257 26.35 12.46 0.60
CA ASP A 257 26.38 13.91 0.62
C ASP A 257 24.97 14.45 0.91
N TYR A 258 24.76 15.77 0.85
CA TYR A 258 23.47 16.39 1.15
C TYR A 258 22.32 16.02 0.17
N TYR A 259 22.53 15.09 -0.76
CA TYR A 259 21.56 14.75 -1.81
C TYR A 259 20.99 13.32 -1.69
N VAL A 260 21.00 12.70 -0.51
CA VAL A 260 20.29 11.44 -0.28
C VAL A 260 19.06 11.68 0.59
N ALA A 261 17.92 11.16 0.18
CA ALA A 261 16.69 11.17 0.95
C ALA A 261 16.18 9.74 1.14
N VAL A 262 15.76 9.42 2.36
CA VAL A 262 15.25 8.09 2.74
C VAL A 262 13.94 8.25 3.47
N GLU A 263 12.94 7.48 3.06
CA GLU A 263 11.66 7.37 3.76
C GLU A 263 11.21 5.92 3.85
N SER A 264 10.28 5.68 4.78
CA SER A 264 9.69 4.38 5.02
C SER A 264 8.20 4.50 5.28
N THR A 265 7.45 3.46 4.90
CA THR A 265 6.04 3.33 5.25
C THR A 265 5.88 2.55 6.56
N GLY A 266 4.70 2.65 7.19
CA GLY A 266 4.38 1.89 8.40
C GLY A 266 5.12 2.37 9.65
N ARG A 267 5.41 3.67 9.74
CA ARG A 267 6.08 4.28 10.90
C ARG A 267 5.26 4.20 12.20
N ASP A 268 3.96 3.93 12.08
CA ASP A 268 3.05 3.61 13.18
C ASP A 268 3.25 2.21 13.77
N ILE A 269 3.87 1.30 13.01
CA ILE A 269 4.16 -0.08 13.43
C ILE A 269 5.56 -0.14 14.04
N HIS A 270 6.55 0.37 13.31
CA HIS A 270 7.94 0.47 13.72
C HIS A 270 8.43 1.88 13.41
N GLU A 271 9.11 2.57 14.34
CA GLU A 271 9.48 3.99 14.21
C GLU A 271 10.15 4.35 12.87
N MET A 272 11.01 3.46 12.37
CA MET A 272 11.71 3.62 11.08
C MET A 272 11.14 2.69 9.98
N GLY A 273 10.03 2.00 10.19
CA GLY A 273 9.50 1.01 9.25
C GLY A 273 10.23 -0.34 9.33
N ALA A 274 10.15 -1.15 8.28
CA ALA A 274 10.65 -2.54 8.27
C ALA A 274 12.17 -2.67 8.06
N GLY A 275 12.97 -1.99 8.87
CA GLY A 275 14.43 -1.94 8.71
C GLY A 275 15.06 -0.85 9.54
N TRP A 276 16.26 -0.41 9.16
CA TRP A 276 16.94 0.70 9.81
C TRP A 276 17.89 1.41 8.86
N TRP A 277 18.07 2.71 9.05
CA TRP A 277 19.15 3.46 8.42
C TRP A 277 19.78 4.43 9.39
N LEU A 278 21.05 4.73 9.16
CA LEU A 278 21.81 5.70 9.91
C LEU A 278 22.83 6.39 9.01
N MET A 279 23.21 7.57 9.42
CA MET A 279 24.34 8.30 8.86
C MET A 279 25.53 8.21 9.81
N GLY A 280 26.72 8.01 9.25
CA GLY A 280 27.98 7.99 9.99
C GLY A 280 29.08 8.69 9.21
N ASN A 281 30.28 8.74 9.79
CA ASN A 281 31.46 9.29 9.13
C ASN A 281 32.63 8.33 9.26
N TYR A 282 33.26 7.98 8.14
CA TYR A 282 34.49 7.17 8.17
C TYR A 282 35.68 8.02 7.75
N ASN A 283 36.86 7.72 8.30
CA ASN A 283 38.05 8.47 7.97
C ASN A 283 38.71 7.90 6.70
N MET A 284 38.79 8.71 5.65
CA MET A 284 39.48 8.38 4.40
C MET A 284 40.70 9.27 4.23
N GLY A 285 41.81 8.72 3.75
CA GLY A 285 43.01 9.52 3.59
C GLY A 285 44.25 8.75 3.20
N ASN A 286 45.39 9.32 3.55
CA ASN A 286 46.68 8.65 3.54
C ASN A 286 47.46 9.09 4.79
N MET A 287 48.74 8.75 4.86
CA MET A 287 49.58 9.10 6.02
C MET A 287 49.71 10.61 6.25
N PHE A 288 49.38 11.45 5.26
CA PHE A 288 49.60 12.91 5.25
C PHE A 288 48.30 13.74 5.32
N GLN A 289 47.16 13.19 4.89
CA GLN A 289 45.87 13.87 4.87
C GLN A 289 44.74 12.91 5.25
N SER A 290 43.81 13.37 6.06
CA SER A 290 42.59 12.62 6.43
C SER A 290 41.37 13.50 6.25
N TYR A 291 40.30 12.91 5.74
CA TYR A 291 39.01 13.52 5.50
C TYR A 291 37.95 12.63 6.13
N ASP A 292 37.01 13.24 6.84
CA ASP A 292 35.81 12.54 7.27
C ASP A 292 34.86 12.47 6.07
N VAL A 293 34.52 11.26 5.66
CA VAL A 293 33.63 10.99 4.54
C VAL A 293 32.31 10.50 5.12
N PRO A 294 31.20 11.23 4.90
CA PRO A 294 29.90 10.79 5.36
C PRO A 294 29.47 9.54 4.59
N PHE A 295 28.78 8.65 5.28
CA PHE A 295 28.14 7.49 4.66
C PHE A 295 26.73 7.32 5.19
N LEU A 296 25.89 6.73 4.35
CA LEU A 296 24.59 6.20 4.72
C LEU A 296 24.69 4.68 4.69
N MET A 297 24.24 4.04 5.76
CA MET A 297 24.01 2.62 5.82
C MET A 297 22.52 2.39 6.05
N LEU A 298 21.90 1.64 5.15
CA LEU A 298 20.49 1.27 5.24
C LEU A 298 20.36 -0.23 5.01
N ALA A 299 19.55 -0.89 5.83
CA ALA A 299 19.17 -2.26 5.61
C ALA A 299 17.66 -2.47 5.79
N GLY A 300 17.11 -3.31 4.93
CA GLY A 300 15.71 -3.70 4.87
C GLY A 300 15.50 -5.11 5.40
N PHE A 301 14.47 -5.25 6.24
CA PHE A 301 14.00 -6.53 6.75
C PHE A 301 13.20 -7.28 5.66
N GLU A 302 13.21 -8.61 5.70
CA GLU A 302 12.46 -9.48 4.77
C GLU A 302 10.97 -9.17 4.59
#